data_AF-A0A268ABV9-F1
#
_entry.id   AF-A0A268ABV9-F1
#
_cell.length_a   1.000
_cell.length_b   1.000
_cell.length_c   1.000
_cell.angle_alpha   90.00
_cell.angle_beta   90.00
_cell.angle_gamma   90.00
#
_symmetry.space_group_name_H-M   'P 1'
#
loop_
_entity.id
_entity.type
_entity.pdbx_description
1 polymer ?
#
loop_
_entity_poly.entity_id
_entity_poly.type
_entity_poly.pdbx_seq_one_letter_code
_entity_poly.pdbx_strand_id
1 'polypeptide(L)'
;MAQLIKLHEYISRYEQHPYRYPGQFIKLKKENWEKMHREWEQQQAAPASFSIQEEKEETQKKSWYQVFRKKEVDIEQPEPAPAYVAPTEKNLKQDFLEELFDFQLKWATSTLGEFSFFDHKFKKDPVLRYFLKRFPDTFFVMYKPVFEVKQTTMEAETILIHPLGIEIVSVLEDKPDVLFWATDERTWKRESKGQFSTFLNPMLSLNRTEKLIQGILRKYDVELPVQKVVLSRENQIRFASEPRNTQFIGSQKHTAWLMAKREEQLALKHAQLRASEVLLEHAYTKAVARPEWEEEEKEEFFS
;
A
#
# COMPACT_ATOMS: atom_id res chain seq x y z
N MET A 1 0.61 2.76 9.89
CA MET A 1 0.79 2.17 8.56
C MET A 1 -0.58 1.90 8.01
N ALA A 2 -0.94 2.53 6.90
CA ALA A 2 -2.19 2.32 6.19
C ALA A 2 -2.31 0.88 5.66
N GLN A 3 -3.52 0.52 5.23
CA GLN A 3 -3.85 -0.82 4.74
C GLN A 3 -3.96 -0.83 3.22
N LEU A 4 -3.16 -1.67 2.56
CA LEU A 4 -3.20 -1.94 1.14
C LEU A 4 -4.37 -2.88 0.85
N ILE A 5 -5.45 -2.33 0.32
CA ILE A 5 -6.67 -3.09 0.04
C ILE A 5 -6.75 -3.55 -1.42
N LYS A 6 -6.02 -2.89 -2.35
CA LYS A 6 -5.91 -3.30 -3.75
C LYS A 6 -4.55 -2.87 -4.31
N LEU A 7 -3.91 -3.74 -5.08
CA LEU A 7 -2.67 -3.45 -5.79
C LEU A 7 -2.83 -3.82 -7.26
N HIS A 8 -2.84 -2.81 -8.15
CA HIS A 8 -3.02 -3.03 -9.59
C HIS A 8 -4.22 -3.94 -9.90
N GLU A 9 -4.04 -4.92 -10.79
CA GLU A 9 -5.00 -5.97 -11.14
C GLU A 9 -4.82 -7.26 -10.31
N TYR A 10 -4.10 -7.22 -9.19
CA TYR A 10 -3.84 -8.43 -8.39
C TYR A 10 -4.99 -8.73 -7.42
N ILE A 11 -5.21 -10.00 -7.12
CA ILE A 11 -6.22 -10.44 -6.15
C ILE A 11 -5.87 -9.93 -4.76
N SER A 12 -6.87 -9.40 -4.06
CA SER A 12 -6.74 -8.97 -2.68
C SER A 12 -7.66 -9.78 -1.77
N ARG A 13 -7.17 -10.11 -0.57
CA ARG A 13 -7.99 -10.67 0.51
C ARG A 13 -9.17 -9.77 0.87
N TYR A 14 -9.01 -8.46 0.73
CA TYR A 14 -10.07 -7.50 1.00
C TYR A 14 -11.23 -7.61 0.00
N GLU A 15 -11.03 -8.17 -1.20
CA GLU A 15 -12.12 -8.44 -2.16
C GLU A 15 -13.08 -9.52 -1.64
N GLN A 16 -12.57 -10.51 -0.90
CA GLN A 16 -13.41 -11.60 -0.37
C GLN A 16 -14.18 -11.19 0.89
N HIS A 17 -13.53 -10.45 1.80
CA HIS A 17 -14.14 -10.05 3.08
C HIS A 17 -13.79 -8.61 3.48
N PRO A 18 -14.36 -7.60 2.80
CA PRO A 18 -14.00 -6.18 2.98
C PRO A 18 -14.26 -5.64 4.40
N TYR A 19 -15.22 -6.21 5.13
CA TYR A 19 -15.54 -5.82 6.52
C TYR A 19 -14.69 -6.53 7.58
N ARG A 20 -14.05 -7.66 7.24
CA ARG A 20 -13.34 -8.51 8.19
C ARG A 20 -11.86 -8.16 8.29
N TYR A 21 -11.20 -8.05 7.13
CA TYR A 21 -9.76 -7.84 7.08
C TYR A 21 -9.29 -6.52 7.71
N PRO A 22 -10.03 -5.40 7.66
CA PRO A 22 -9.60 -4.17 8.31
C PRO A 22 -9.35 -4.30 9.81
N GLY A 23 -10.30 -4.92 10.54
CA GLY A 23 -10.14 -5.15 11.98
C GLY A 23 -9.04 -6.17 12.29
N GLN A 24 -8.93 -7.22 11.45
CA GLN A 24 -7.87 -8.23 11.59
C GLN A 24 -6.47 -7.63 11.40
N PHE A 25 -6.29 -6.74 10.43
CA PHE A 25 -5.02 -6.07 10.20
C PHE A 25 -4.59 -5.23 11.41
N ILE A 26 -5.52 -4.43 11.97
CA ILE A 26 -5.24 -3.59 13.15
C ILE A 26 -4.83 -4.47 14.34
N LYS A 27 -5.56 -5.57 14.58
CA LYS A 27 -5.26 -6.53 15.65
C LYS A 27 -3.89 -7.20 15.43
N LEU A 28 -3.66 -7.76 14.24
CA LEU A 28 -2.40 -8.44 13.89
C LEU A 28 -1.19 -7.51 14.02
N LYS A 29 -1.31 -6.26 13.55
CA LYS A 29 -0.26 -5.25 13.70
C LYS A 29 0.09 -5.02 15.18
N LYS A 30 -0.92 -4.88 16.05
CA LYS A 30 -0.72 -4.66 17.48
C LYS A 30 -0.05 -5.86 18.14
N GLU A 31 -0.58 -7.07 17.92
CA GLU A 31 -0.06 -8.31 18.51
C GLU A 31 1.38 -8.60 18.07
N ASN A 32 1.68 -8.42 16.78
CA ASN A 32 3.02 -8.63 16.25
C ASN A 32 4.02 -7.62 16.80
N TRP A 33 3.63 -6.35 16.93
CA TRP A 33 4.49 -5.34 17.54
C TRP A 33 4.80 -5.67 19.00
N GLU A 34 3.78 -6.02 19.78
CA GLU A 34 3.95 -6.39 21.19
C GLU A 34 4.86 -7.61 21.36
N LYS A 35 4.69 -8.62 20.51
CA LYS A 35 5.53 -9.82 20.49
C LYS A 35 6.98 -9.47 20.16
N MET A 36 7.21 -8.78 19.05
CA MET A 36 8.55 -8.45 18.56
C MET A 36 9.29 -7.50 19.51
N HIS A 37 8.58 -6.56 20.14
CA HIS A 37 9.13 -5.68 21.18
C HIS A 37 9.56 -6.47 22.43
N ARG A 38 8.72 -7.40 22.89
CA ARG A 38 9.03 -8.24 24.06
C ARG A 38 10.25 -9.14 23.80
N GLU A 39 10.33 -9.76 22.62
CA GLU A 39 11.49 -10.58 22.24
C GLU A 39 12.78 -9.75 22.20
N TRP A 40 12.70 -8.53 21.68
CA TRP A 40 13.82 -7.60 21.66
C TRP A 40 14.28 -7.17 23.07
N GLU A 41 13.34 -6.82 23.96
CA GLU A 41 13.67 -6.47 25.35
C GLU A 41 14.36 -7.62 26.09
N GLN A 42 13.89 -8.86 25.87
CA GLN A 42 14.50 -10.05 26.47
C GLN A 42 15.93 -10.29 25.97
N GLN A 43 16.18 -10.08 24.67
CA GLN A 43 17.52 -10.22 24.08
C GLN A 43 18.48 -9.13 24.55
N GLN A 44 18.00 -7.90 24.78
CA GLN A 44 18.80 -6.82 25.36
C GLN A 44 19.12 -7.05 26.85
N ALA A 45 18.21 -7.68 27.59
CA ALA A 45 18.38 -7.98 29.00
C ALA A 45 19.23 -9.24 29.27
N ALA A 46 19.48 -10.08 28.26
CA ALA A 46 20.34 -11.25 28.37
C ALA A 46 21.81 -10.81 28.55
N PRO A 47 22.57 -11.37 29.52
CA PRO A 47 23.97 -11.03 29.70
C PRO A 47 24.78 -11.40 28.45
N ALA A 48 25.47 -10.41 27.87
CA ALA A 48 26.20 -10.54 26.63
C ALA A 48 27.30 -11.62 26.69
N SER A 49 27.10 -12.75 26.01
CA SER A 49 28.23 -13.57 25.56
C SER A 49 28.91 -12.84 24.41
N PHE A 50 29.98 -12.10 24.73
CA PHE A 50 30.87 -11.48 23.75
C PHE A 50 31.34 -12.49 22.72
N SER A 51 31.10 -12.23 21.43
CA SER A 51 31.91 -12.76 20.33
C SER A 51 32.09 -11.67 19.28
N ILE A 52 33.34 -11.51 18.84
CA ILE A 52 33.89 -10.36 18.12
C ILE A 52 33.44 -10.36 16.65
N GLN A 53 33.30 -9.15 16.10
CA GLN A 53 32.90 -8.84 14.73
C GLN A 53 33.77 -9.51 13.64
N GLU A 54 33.12 -10.03 12.60
CA GLU A 54 33.62 -9.94 11.23
C GLU A 54 32.50 -9.35 10.35
N GLU A 55 32.81 -8.25 9.66
CA GLU A 55 31.98 -7.69 8.59
C GLU A 55 32.00 -8.63 7.38
N LYS A 56 30.87 -9.29 7.08
CA LYS A 56 30.54 -9.74 5.71
C LYS A 56 29.04 -9.64 5.41
N GLU A 57 28.81 -9.46 4.12
CA GLU A 57 27.62 -9.00 3.41
C GLU A 57 26.31 -9.79 3.62
N GLU A 58 25.22 -9.03 3.45
CA GLU A 58 23.85 -9.38 3.06
C GLU A 58 23.27 -10.80 3.28
N THR A 59 22.32 -10.81 4.22
CA THR A 59 20.97 -11.41 4.15
C THR A 59 20.78 -12.92 4.11
N GLN A 60 20.19 -13.45 5.18
CA GLN A 60 18.87 -14.11 5.14
C GLN A 60 18.08 -13.79 6.43
N LYS A 61 17.10 -12.89 6.36
CA LYS A 61 16.16 -12.64 7.46
C LYS A 61 15.21 -13.83 7.56
N LYS A 62 15.14 -14.47 8.73
CA LYS A 62 14.22 -15.59 9.00
C LYS A 62 12.78 -15.12 8.84
N SER A 63 12.09 -15.73 7.89
CA SER A 63 10.67 -15.56 7.62
C SER A 63 9.86 -16.22 8.75
N TRP A 64 9.32 -15.42 9.68
CA TRP A 64 8.45 -15.93 10.75
C TRP A 64 7.11 -16.49 10.25
N TYR A 65 6.85 -16.47 8.93
CA TYR A 65 5.70 -17.09 8.29
C TYR A 65 5.73 -18.64 8.26
N GLN A 66 6.76 -19.28 8.84
CA GLN A 66 6.82 -20.75 8.95
C GLN A 66 5.90 -21.36 10.03
N VAL A 67 5.17 -20.55 10.81
CA VAL A 67 4.28 -21.07 11.87
C VAL A 67 2.97 -21.69 11.33
N PHE A 68 2.75 -21.70 10.00
CA PHE A 68 1.59 -22.38 9.38
C PHE A 68 1.96 -23.37 8.27
N ARG A 69 2.93 -24.27 8.53
CA ARG A 69 3.09 -25.52 7.78
C ARG A 69 3.44 -26.66 8.72
N LYS A 70 2.46 -27.52 9.00
CA LYS A 70 2.73 -28.85 9.55
C LYS A 70 2.86 -29.82 8.37
N LYS A 71 4.10 -30.09 7.95
CA LYS A 71 4.45 -31.34 7.26
C LYS A 71 5.96 -31.57 7.44
N GLU A 72 6.26 -32.72 8.04
CA GLU A 72 7.60 -33.22 8.33
C GLU A 72 8.37 -33.42 7.03
N VAL A 73 9.47 -32.70 6.89
CA VAL A 73 10.56 -33.05 5.97
C VAL A 73 11.84 -32.82 6.76
N ASP A 74 12.58 -33.90 6.98
CA ASP A 74 13.91 -33.91 7.56
C ASP A 74 14.83 -33.08 6.64
N ILE A 75 15.14 -31.86 7.06
CA ILE A 75 16.13 -31.00 6.43
C ILE A 75 17.22 -30.81 7.46
N GLU A 76 18.43 -31.28 7.12
CA GLU A 76 19.66 -31.05 7.88
C GLU A 76 19.69 -29.60 8.37
N GLN A 77 19.78 -29.42 9.69
CA GLN A 77 19.76 -28.12 10.33
C GLN A 77 20.97 -27.30 9.84
N PRO A 78 20.79 -26.20 9.08
CA PRO A 78 21.87 -25.26 8.92
C PRO A 78 22.19 -24.66 10.29
N GLU A 79 23.49 -24.53 10.59
CA GLU A 79 23.98 -23.94 11.84
C GLU A 79 23.22 -22.63 12.16
N PRO A 80 22.86 -22.39 13.43
CA PRO A 80 22.07 -21.22 13.79
C PRO A 80 22.86 -19.95 13.49
N ALA A 81 22.55 -19.32 12.36
CA ALA A 81 23.00 -17.97 12.05
C ALA A 81 22.73 -17.06 13.27
N PRO A 82 23.67 -16.17 13.63
CA PRO A 82 23.51 -15.30 14.78
C PRO A 82 22.18 -14.55 14.68
N ALA A 83 21.38 -14.62 15.74
CA ALA A 83 20.10 -13.93 15.79
C ALA A 83 20.36 -12.43 15.65
N TYR A 84 19.94 -11.84 14.53
CA TYR A 84 20.00 -10.41 14.34
C TYR A 84 19.14 -9.74 15.42
N VAL A 85 19.78 -8.98 16.31
CA VAL A 85 19.11 -8.15 17.33
C VAL A 85 19.18 -6.71 16.86
N ALA A 86 18.01 -6.06 16.74
CA ALA A 86 17.97 -4.65 16.37
C ALA A 86 18.77 -3.80 17.38
N PRO A 87 19.71 -2.94 16.95
CA PRO A 87 20.54 -2.17 17.89
C PRO A 87 19.77 -1.17 18.74
N THR A 88 18.62 -0.70 18.27
CA THR A 88 17.79 0.31 18.93
C THR A 88 16.31 0.03 18.69
N GLU A 89 15.43 0.54 19.57
CA GLU A 89 13.98 0.48 19.37
C GLU A 89 13.56 1.15 18.04
N LYS A 90 14.30 2.18 17.59
CA LYS A 90 14.06 2.81 16.28
C LYS A 90 14.33 1.86 15.13
N ASN A 91 15.43 1.10 15.19
CA ASN A 91 15.75 0.09 14.17
C ASN A 91 14.72 -1.04 14.21
N LEU A 92 14.31 -1.47 15.41
CA LEU A 92 13.24 -2.44 15.61
C LEU A 92 11.93 -2.00 14.96
N LYS A 93 11.54 -0.73 15.14
CA LYS A 93 10.37 -0.13 14.46
C LYS A 93 10.50 -0.16 12.94
N GLN A 94 11.71 0.05 12.40
CA GLN A 94 11.93 -0.03 10.96
C GLN A 94 11.79 -1.46 10.45
N ASP A 95 12.38 -2.44 11.13
CA ASP A 95 12.25 -3.85 10.79
C ASP A 95 10.78 -4.30 10.84
N PHE A 96 10.04 -3.92 11.88
CA PHE A 96 8.59 -4.16 11.97
C PHE A 96 7.83 -3.65 10.75
N LEU A 97 8.13 -2.41 10.34
CA LEU A 97 7.45 -1.79 9.20
C LEU A 97 7.86 -2.41 7.86
N GLU A 98 9.04 -3.02 7.75
CA GLU A 98 9.40 -3.82 6.58
C GLU A 98 8.61 -5.12 6.54
N GLU A 99 8.56 -5.85 7.66
CA GLU A 99 7.81 -7.11 7.74
C GLU A 99 6.31 -6.91 7.48
N LEU A 100 5.75 -5.86 8.07
CA LEU A 100 4.34 -5.51 7.88
C LEU A 100 4.06 -5.07 6.43
N PHE A 101 5.01 -4.42 5.76
CA PHE A 101 4.89 -4.08 4.34
C PHE A 101 4.82 -5.34 3.47
N ASP A 102 5.75 -6.28 3.68
CA ASP A 102 5.77 -7.55 2.94
C ASP A 102 4.51 -8.38 3.21
N PHE A 103 4.01 -8.35 4.44
CA PHE A 103 2.73 -8.97 4.80
C PHE A 103 1.57 -8.41 3.99
N GLN A 104 1.48 -7.08 3.90
CA GLN A 104 0.44 -6.41 3.14
C GLN A 104 0.51 -6.72 1.65
N LEU A 105 1.71 -6.79 1.07
CA LEU A 105 1.87 -7.23 -0.33
C LEU A 105 1.33 -8.64 -0.53
N LYS A 106 1.60 -9.57 0.39
CA LYS A 106 1.03 -10.92 0.33
C LYS A 106 -0.50 -10.91 0.41
N TRP A 107 -1.09 -10.07 1.25
CA TRP A 107 -2.54 -9.93 1.35
C TRP A 107 -3.18 -9.31 0.11
N ALA A 108 -2.47 -8.40 -0.55
CA ALA A 108 -2.91 -7.71 -1.76
C ALA A 108 -2.54 -8.45 -3.06
N THR A 109 -2.02 -9.68 -2.96
CA THR A 109 -1.65 -10.51 -4.13
C THR A 109 -2.05 -11.98 -4.00
N SER A 110 -2.61 -12.40 -2.86
CA SER A 110 -2.99 -13.80 -2.65
C SER A 110 -4.04 -14.03 -1.57
N THR A 111 -4.97 -14.94 -1.88
CA THR A 111 -6.01 -15.47 -0.98
C THR A 111 -5.70 -16.93 -0.61
N LEU A 112 -6.65 -17.60 0.05
CA LEU A 112 -6.53 -19.02 0.38
C LEU A 112 -6.56 -19.91 -0.87
N GLY A 113 -7.39 -19.59 -1.86
CA GLY A 113 -7.58 -20.38 -3.07
C GLY A 113 -6.89 -19.82 -4.32
N GLU A 114 -6.45 -18.56 -4.32
CA GLU A 114 -5.90 -17.90 -5.51
C GLU A 114 -4.64 -17.10 -5.21
N PHE A 115 -3.87 -16.84 -6.26
CA PHE A 115 -2.77 -15.90 -6.21
C PHE A 115 -2.56 -15.21 -7.56
N SER A 116 -1.99 -14.01 -7.50
CA SER A 116 -1.55 -13.27 -8.69
C SER A 116 -0.03 -13.30 -8.78
N PHE A 117 0.49 -13.50 -9.99
CA PHE A 117 1.90 -13.25 -10.28
C PHE A 117 2.16 -11.75 -10.26
N PHE A 118 2.66 -11.25 -9.14
CA PHE A 118 2.89 -9.82 -8.96
C PHE A 118 4.32 -9.41 -9.31
N ASP A 119 4.46 -8.20 -9.85
CA ASP A 119 5.75 -7.64 -10.23
C ASP A 119 6.56 -7.22 -8.99
N HIS A 120 7.79 -7.73 -8.87
CA HIS A 120 8.69 -7.41 -7.76
C HIS A 120 9.07 -5.93 -7.66
N LYS A 121 8.83 -5.11 -8.71
CA LYS A 121 9.01 -3.65 -8.62
C LYS A 121 8.26 -3.03 -7.44
N PHE A 122 7.07 -3.56 -7.11
CA PHE A 122 6.26 -3.03 -6.00
C PHE A 122 6.91 -3.24 -4.63
N LYS A 123 7.81 -4.23 -4.47
CA LYS A 123 8.57 -4.41 -3.23
C LYS A 123 9.48 -3.22 -2.93
N LYS A 124 10.03 -2.59 -3.98
CA LYS A 124 11.00 -1.49 -3.90
C LYS A 124 10.38 -0.13 -4.24
N ASP A 125 9.09 -0.08 -4.56
CA ASP A 125 8.40 1.14 -4.96
C ASP A 125 8.37 2.17 -3.81
N PRO A 126 9.05 3.31 -3.94
CA PRO A 126 9.15 4.31 -2.87
C PRO A 126 7.85 5.09 -2.64
N VAL A 127 6.95 5.14 -3.63
CA VAL A 127 5.66 5.83 -3.53
C VAL A 127 4.66 4.93 -2.79
N LEU A 128 4.59 3.64 -3.14
CA LEU A 128 3.77 2.67 -2.42
C LEU A 128 4.19 2.60 -0.93
N ARG A 129 5.50 2.49 -0.68
CA ARG A 129 6.06 2.50 0.68
C ARG A 129 5.70 3.77 1.45
N TYR A 130 5.70 4.91 0.76
CA TYR A 130 5.31 6.19 1.37
C TYR A 130 3.85 6.18 1.81
N PHE A 131 2.91 5.81 0.94
CA PHE A 131 1.48 5.76 1.29
C PHE A 131 1.18 4.76 2.40
N LEU A 132 1.82 3.60 2.40
CA LEU A 132 1.59 2.62 3.48
C LEU A 132 2.24 3.06 4.79
N LYS A 133 3.53 3.43 4.79
CA LYS A 133 4.26 3.67 6.04
C LYS A 133 3.91 4.98 6.73
N ARG A 134 3.53 6.02 5.97
CA ARG A 134 3.39 7.38 6.52
C ARG A 134 1.98 7.71 6.99
N PHE A 135 0.98 6.88 6.69
CA PHE A 135 -0.42 7.12 7.03
C PHE A 135 -0.91 6.20 8.17
N PRO A 136 -1.96 6.61 8.91
CA PRO A 136 -2.61 5.78 9.92
C PRO A 136 -3.18 4.48 9.33
N ASP A 137 -3.35 3.46 10.16
CA ASP A 137 -4.00 2.19 9.80
C ASP A 137 -5.50 2.29 9.56
N THR A 138 -6.10 3.46 9.76
CA THR A 138 -7.48 3.74 9.37
C THR A 138 -7.61 4.16 7.90
N PHE A 139 -6.50 4.38 7.21
CA PHE A 139 -6.49 4.68 5.78
C PHE A 139 -6.39 3.38 4.98
N PHE A 140 -7.23 3.28 3.96
CA PHE A 140 -7.13 2.23 2.95
C PHE A 140 -6.51 2.78 1.67
N VAL A 141 -5.61 1.99 1.07
CA VAL A 141 -4.87 2.33 -0.13
C VAL A 141 -5.25 1.34 -1.22
N MET A 142 -5.82 1.85 -2.31
CA MET A 142 -5.84 1.16 -3.59
C MET A 142 -4.72 1.75 -4.44
N TYR A 143 -3.64 1.01 -4.63
CA TYR A 143 -2.47 1.51 -5.35
C TYR A 143 -2.57 1.17 -6.83
N LYS A 144 -2.80 2.21 -7.64
CA LYS A 144 -3.03 2.15 -9.09
C LYS A 144 -3.99 1.01 -9.51
N PRO A 145 -5.18 0.92 -8.90
CA PRO A 145 -6.10 -0.17 -9.18
C PRO A 145 -6.54 -0.14 -10.64
N VAL A 146 -6.82 -1.32 -11.19
CA VAL A 146 -7.44 -1.45 -12.51
C VAL A 146 -8.92 -1.72 -12.31
N PHE A 147 -9.78 -1.04 -13.04
CA PHE A 147 -11.23 -1.23 -13.00
C PHE A 147 -11.77 -1.74 -14.32
N GLU A 148 -12.83 -2.52 -14.26
CA GLU A 148 -13.58 -2.93 -15.44
C GLU A 148 -14.58 -1.83 -15.83
N VAL A 149 -14.49 -1.36 -17.08
CA VAL A 149 -15.36 -0.32 -17.62
C VAL A 149 -15.93 -0.82 -18.95
N LYS A 150 -17.19 -1.28 -18.91
CA LYS A 150 -17.88 -1.91 -20.05
C LYS A 150 -17.18 -3.19 -20.51
N GLN A 151 -16.38 -3.13 -21.58
CA GLN A 151 -15.66 -4.26 -22.17
C GLN A 151 -14.15 -4.00 -22.23
N THR A 152 -13.66 -3.02 -21.47
CA THR A 152 -12.24 -2.70 -21.36
C THR A 152 -11.86 -2.52 -19.90
N THR A 153 -10.58 -2.57 -19.63
CA THR A 153 -10.02 -2.16 -18.35
C THR A 153 -9.55 -0.71 -18.41
N MET A 154 -9.53 -0.04 -17.25
CA MET A 154 -8.93 1.28 -17.07
C MET A 154 -8.07 1.28 -15.81
N GLU A 155 -6.78 1.60 -15.96
CA GLU A 155 -5.92 1.91 -14.83
C GLU A 155 -6.33 3.26 -14.22
N ALA A 156 -6.60 3.26 -12.93
CA ALA A 156 -6.93 4.43 -12.15
C ALA A 156 -5.71 4.95 -11.37
N GLU A 157 -5.80 6.21 -10.94
CA GLU A 157 -4.83 6.82 -10.03
C GLU A 157 -4.88 6.17 -8.63
N THR A 158 -3.89 6.46 -7.79
CA THR A 158 -3.87 5.93 -6.41
C THR A 158 -5.06 6.47 -5.63
N ILE A 159 -5.79 5.61 -4.92
CA ILE A 159 -6.98 5.99 -4.17
C ILE A 159 -6.72 5.77 -2.68
N LEU A 160 -6.88 6.83 -1.89
CA LEU A 160 -6.87 6.78 -0.44
C LEU A 160 -8.31 6.89 0.05
N ILE A 161 -8.77 5.93 0.84
CA ILE A 161 -10.11 5.94 1.44
C ILE A 161 -9.91 6.05 2.96
N HIS A 162 -10.54 7.04 3.57
CA HIS A 162 -10.39 7.31 5.00
C HIS A 162 -11.71 7.86 5.60
N PRO A 163 -11.82 8.02 6.92
CA PRO A 163 -13.08 8.37 7.58
C PRO A 163 -13.74 9.70 7.15
N LEU A 164 -13.00 10.59 6.50
CA LEU A 164 -13.52 11.87 6.01
C LEU A 164 -13.84 11.88 4.52
N GLY A 165 -13.36 10.91 3.74
CA GLY A 165 -13.49 11.00 2.28
C GLY A 165 -12.65 10.00 1.50
N ILE A 166 -12.65 10.21 0.19
CA ILE A 166 -11.80 9.54 -0.78
C ILE A 166 -10.91 10.59 -1.44
N GLU A 167 -9.60 10.33 -1.46
CA GLU A 167 -8.63 11.14 -2.19
C GLU A 167 -8.03 10.34 -3.34
N ILE A 168 -8.16 10.88 -4.54
CA ILE A 168 -7.53 10.34 -5.75
C ILE A 168 -6.24 11.12 -5.97
N VAL A 169 -5.12 10.42 -5.85
CA VAL A 169 -3.78 11.02 -5.79
C VAL A 169 -2.98 10.64 -7.02
N SER A 170 -2.52 11.67 -7.75
CA SER A 170 -1.52 11.53 -8.80
C SER A 170 -0.19 12.10 -8.29
N VAL A 171 0.85 11.28 -8.32
CA VAL A 171 2.18 11.65 -7.81
C VAL A 171 3.06 12.14 -8.96
N LEU A 172 3.59 13.35 -8.82
CA LEU A 172 4.58 13.95 -9.71
C LEU A 172 5.92 14.05 -9.00
N GLU A 173 6.92 13.36 -9.53
CA GLU A 173 8.28 13.38 -8.99
C GLU A 173 9.29 13.49 -10.12
N ASP A 174 10.26 14.36 -9.91
CA ASP A 174 11.45 14.53 -10.74
C ASP A 174 12.61 14.94 -9.82
N LYS A 175 13.76 15.29 -10.38
CA LYS A 175 14.90 15.79 -9.60
C LYS A 175 14.49 16.98 -8.73
N PRO A 176 15.04 17.15 -7.51
CA PRO A 176 14.57 18.18 -6.57
C PRO A 176 14.62 19.63 -7.09
N ASP A 177 15.48 19.93 -8.06
CA ASP A 177 15.63 21.25 -8.68
C ASP A 177 14.57 21.55 -9.75
N VAL A 178 13.73 20.58 -10.11
CA VAL A 178 12.69 20.72 -11.12
C VAL A 178 11.45 21.44 -10.56
N LEU A 179 10.96 22.41 -11.32
CA LEU A 179 9.73 23.16 -11.04
C LEU A 179 8.61 22.74 -12.00
N PHE A 180 7.45 22.37 -11.46
CA PHE A 180 6.27 22.08 -12.27
C PHE A 180 5.40 23.32 -12.44
N TRP A 181 4.98 23.59 -13.67
CA TRP A 181 4.08 24.68 -14.05
C TRP A 181 2.75 24.10 -14.49
N ALA A 182 1.78 24.14 -13.57
CA ALA A 182 0.42 23.65 -13.79
C ALA A 182 -0.40 24.69 -14.56
N THR A 183 -1.09 24.20 -15.58
CA THR A 183 -1.94 24.98 -16.49
C THR A 183 -3.26 24.22 -16.73
N ASP A 184 -4.27 24.91 -17.26
CA ASP A 184 -5.54 24.28 -17.67
C ASP A 184 -5.43 23.59 -19.05
N GLU A 185 -4.25 23.64 -19.66
CA GLU A 185 -3.98 23.01 -20.95
C GLU A 185 -3.84 21.49 -20.81
N ARG A 186 -3.85 20.80 -21.95
CA ARG A 186 -3.65 19.34 -22.03
C ARG A 186 -2.26 18.93 -21.52
N THR A 187 -1.29 19.84 -21.53
CA THR A 187 0.09 19.59 -21.14
C THR A 187 0.56 20.61 -20.12
N TRP A 188 1.31 20.15 -19.14
CA TRP A 188 2.04 20.99 -18.20
C TRP A 188 3.48 21.15 -18.65
N LYS A 189 4.17 22.13 -18.07
CA LYS A 189 5.61 22.32 -18.28
C LYS A 189 6.37 21.93 -17.01
N ARG A 190 7.54 21.32 -17.18
CA ARG A 190 8.54 21.17 -16.13
C ARG A 190 9.79 21.94 -16.54
N GLU A 191 10.33 22.69 -15.60
CA GLU A 191 11.51 23.52 -15.79
C GLU A 191 12.69 22.91 -15.03
N SER A 192 13.80 22.68 -15.74
CA SER A 192 15.05 22.16 -15.19
C SER A 192 16.19 23.02 -15.71
N LYS A 193 16.94 23.69 -14.82
CA LYS A 193 18.10 24.52 -15.18
C LYS A 193 17.80 25.54 -16.30
N GLY A 194 16.62 26.17 -16.24
CA GLY A 194 16.15 27.16 -17.23
C GLY A 194 15.63 26.59 -18.55
N GLN A 195 15.62 25.25 -18.71
CA GLN A 195 15.02 24.59 -19.88
C GLN A 195 13.62 24.07 -19.54
N PHE A 196 12.67 24.32 -20.43
CA PHE A 196 11.31 23.82 -20.32
C PHE A 196 11.12 22.57 -21.16
N SER A 197 10.49 21.55 -20.57
CA SER A 197 9.93 20.42 -21.31
C SER A 197 8.46 20.25 -20.95
N THR A 198 7.68 19.69 -21.87
CA THR A 198 6.25 19.48 -21.69
C THR A 198 5.96 18.03 -21.31
N PHE A 199 4.90 17.82 -20.54
CA PHE A 199 4.39 16.49 -20.22
C PHE A 199 2.87 16.54 -20.08
N LEU A 200 2.24 15.37 -20.09
CA LEU A 200 0.79 15.27 -20.01
C LEU A 200 0.27 15.79 -18.67
N ASN A 201 -0.80 16.60 -18.69
CA ASN A 201 -1.43 17.12 -17.48
C ASN A 201 -2.00 15.94 -16.63
N PRO A 202 -1.59 15.78 -15.35
CA PRO A 202 -2.09 14.71 -14.47
C PRO A 202 -3.60 14.81 -14.19
N MET A 203 -4.20 15.99 -14.40
CA MET A 203 -5.64 16.16 -14.28
C MET A 203 -6.42 15.28 -15.25
N LEU A 204 -5.82 14.84 -16.37
CA LEU A 204 -6.50 13.97 -17.33
C LEU A 204 -6.77 12.56 -16.76
N SER A 205 -5.83 11.97 -16.03
CA SER A 205 -6.04 10.68 -15.35
C SER A 205 -6.87 10.86 -14.08
N LEU A 206 -6.64 11.93 -13.31
CA LEU A 206 -7.44 12.25 -12.12
C LEU A 206 -8.93 12.45 -12.43
N ASN A 207 -9.26 13.23 -13.47
CA ASN A 207 -10.65 13.48 -13.86
C ASN A 207 -11.36 12.21 -14.38
N ARG A 208 -10.63 11.34 -15.08
CA ARG A 208 -11.16 10.03 -15.52
C ARG A 208 -11.45 9.12 -14.34
N THR A 209 -10.50 9.04 -13.40
CA THR A 209 -10.65 8.25 -12.16
C THR A 209 -11.79 8.80 -11.32
N GLU A 210 -11.86 10.11 -11.09
CA GLU A 210 -12.95 10.73 -10.32
C GLU A 210 -14.33 10.42 -10.90
N LYS A 211 -14.50 10.53 -12.22
CA LYS A 211 -15.77 10.19 -12.88
C LYS A 211 -16.16 8.74 -12.68
N LEU A 212 -15.20 7.81 -12.79
CA LEU A 212 -15.43 6.40 -12.54
C LEU A 212 -15.87 6.16 -11.09
N ILE A 213 -15.06 6.62 -10.13
CA ILE A 213 -15.30 6.41 -8.70
C ILE A 213 -16.64 7.02 -8.27
N GLN A 214 -16.92 8.26 -8.65
CA GLN A 214 -18.23 8.88 -8.37
C GLN A 214 -19.39 8.15 -9.05
N GLY A 215 -19.17 7.53 -10.21
CA GLY A 215 -20.18 6.71 -10.89
C GLY A 215 -20.50 5.43 -10.10
N ILE A 216 -19.47 4.73 -9.62
CA ILE A 216 -19.62 3.53 -8.78
C ILE A 216 -20.33 3.91 -7.47
N LEU A 217 -19.85 4.92 -6.75
CA LEU A 217 -20.45 5.33 -5.47
C LEU A 217 -21.93 5.70 -5.62
N ARG A 218 -22.28 6.46 -6.66
CA ARG A 218 -23.69 6.83 -6.95
C ARG A 218 -24.56 5.63 -7.27
N LYS A 219 -24.04 4.63 -7.98
CA LYS A 219 -24.79 3.40 -8.31
C LYS A 219 -25.19 2.62 -7.05
N TYR A 220 -24.39 2.68 -5.99
CA TYR A 220 -24.61 1.93 -4.75
C TYR A 220 -25.05 2.81 -3.57
N ASP A 221 -25.47 4.05 -3.85
CA ASP A 221 -25.94 5.01 -2.84
C ASP A 221 -24.95 5.25 -1.69
N VAL A 222 -23.66 5.33 -2.04
CA VAL A 222 -22.58 5.58 -1.07
C VAL A 222 -22.22 7.05 -1.06
N GLU A 223 -22.58 7.73 0.03
CA GLU A 223 -22.25 9.14 0.24
C GLU A 223 -20.88 9.29 0.92
N LEU A 224 -19.85 9.59 0.13
CA LEU A 224 -18.52 9.92 0.62
C LEU A 224 -17.88 10.98 -0.30
N PRO A 225 -17.32 12.08 0.23
CA PRO A 225 -16.77 13.13 -0.62
C PRO A 225 -15.51 12.63 -1.34
N VAL A 226 -15.40 12.96 -2.62
CA VAL A 226 -14.24 12.62 -3.47
C VAL A 226 -13.47 13.89 -3.78
N GLN A 227 -12.17 13.89 -3.49
CA GLN A 227 -11.24 14.97 -3.81
C GLN A 227 -10.07 14.45 -4.64
N LYS A 228 -9.49 15.32 -5.47
CA LYS A 228 -8.29 15.03 -6.25
C LYS A 228 -7.08 15.71 -5.64
N VAL A 229 -5.93 15.06 -5.70
CA VAL A 229 -4.67 15.59 -5.20
C VAL A 229 -3.59 15.37 -6.25
N VAL A 230 -2.92 16.44 -6.66
CA VAL A 230 -1.63 16.33 -7.35
C VAL A 230 -0.55 16.52 -6.30
N LEU A 231 0.21 15.45 -6.06
CA LEU A 231 1.18 15.38 -4.97
C LEU A 231 2.60 15.36 -5.52
N SER A 232 3.45 16.21 -4.98
CA SER A 232 4.89 16.15 -5.14
C SER A 232 5.55 16.24 -3.77
N ARG A 233 6.43 15.28 -3.46
CA ARG A 233 7.16 15.24 -2.18
C ARG A 233 8.35 16.22 -2.17
N GLU A 234 8.98 16.42 -3.32
CA GLU A 234 10.28 17.13 -3.41
C GLU A 234 10.21 18.36 -4.33
N ASN A 235 9.40 18.31 -5.39
CA ASN A 235 9.27 19.40 -6.35
C ASN A 235 8.20 20.42 -5.93
N GLN A 236 8.45 21.67 -6.30
CA GLN A 236 7.45 22.74 -6.22
C GLN A 236 6.48 22.63 -7.41
N ILE A 237 5.21 22.99 -7.15
CA ILE A 237 4.17 23.08 -8.18
C ILE A 237 3.68 24.53 -8.19
N ARG A 238 3.86 25.23 -9.31
CA ARG A 238 3.35 26.58 -9.55
C ARG A 238 2.05 26.48 -10.33
N PHE A 239 1.04 27.19 -9.85
CA PHE A 239 -0.29 27.24 -10.44
C PHE A 239 -0.88 28.63 -10.20
N ALA A 240 -1.78 29.07 -11.09
CA ALA A 240 -2.50 30.32 -10.91
C ALA A 240 -3.63 30.18 -9.86
N SER A 241 -4.37 29.07 -9.93
CA SER A 241 -5.41 28.70 -8.97
C SER A 241 -5.59 27.18 -8.94
N GLU A 242 -6.13 26.65 -7.84
CA GLU A 242 -6.47 25.23 -7.73
C GLU A 242 -7.84 24.97 -8.38
N PRO A 243 -7.98 23.95 -9.25
CA PRO A 243 -9.27 23.58 -9.81
C PRO A 243 -10.25 23.10 -8.73
N ARG A 244 -11.55 23.07 -9.08
CA ARG A 244 -12.59 22.60 -8.16
C ARG A 244 -12.30 21.19 -7.64
N ASN A 245 -12.52 20.98 -6.34
CA ASN A 245 -12.30 19.72 -5.61
C ASN A 245 -10.89 19.12 -5.84
N THR A 246 -9.90 19.98 -6.08
CA THR A 246 -8.53 19.57 -6.39
C THR A 246 -7.55 20.34 -5.51
N GLN A 247 -6.55 19.66 -4.97
CA GLN A 247 -5.47 20.29 -4.22
C GLN A 247 -4.13 20.03 -4.93
N PHE A 248 -3.31 21.06 -5.05
CA PHE A 248 -1.93 20.93 -5.56
C PHE A 248 -0.96 21.04 -4.40
N ILE A 249 -0.36 19.90 -4.06
CA ILE A 249 0.54 19.74 -2.91
C ILE A 249 1.97 19.58 -3.44
N GLY A 250 2.68 20.71 -3.59
CA GLY A 250 4.12 20.70 -3.82
C GLY A 250 4.93 20.56 -2.52
N SER A 251 6.25 20.51 -2.62
CA SER A 251 7.16 20.33 -1.48
C SER A 251 6.97 21.32 -0.34
N GLN A 252 6.57 22.56 -0.63
CA GLN A 252 6.28 23.58 0.39
C GLN A 252 5.04 23.25 1.25
N LYS A 253 4.03 22.61 0.68
CA LYS A 253 2.78 22.24 1.38
C LYS A 253 2.81 20.79 1.89
N HIS A 254 3.71 19.97 1.37
CA HIS A 254 3.78 18.52 1.60
C HIS A 254 3.79 18.15 3.08
N THR A 255 4.69 18.75 3.86
CA THR A 255 4.84 18.42 5.29
C THR A 255 3.56 18.71 6.06
N ALA A 256 2.96 19.88 5.86
CA ALA A 256 1.73 20.27 6.54
C ALA A 256 0.57 19.34 6.17
N TRP A 257 0.41 19.04 4.88
CA TRP A 257 -0.60 18.11 4.38
C TRP A 257 -0.42 16.70 4.99
N LEU A 258 0.81 16.19 5.02
CA LEU A 258 1.09 14.87 5.58
C LEU A 258 0.82 14.81 7.10
N MET A 259 1.18 15.85 7.85
CA MET A 259 0.92 15.87 9.30
C MET A 259 -0.58 15.92 9.60
N ALA A 260 -1.34 16.74 8.87
CA ALA A 260 -2.80 16.78 9.01
C ALA A 260 -3.44 15.39 8.80
N LYS A 261 -2.94 14.61 7.82
CA LYS A 261 -3.41 13.23 7.59
C LYS A 261 -3.00 12.24 8.68
N ARG A 262 -1.83 12.43 9.29
CA ARG A 262 -1.34 11.56 10.38
C ARG A 262 -2.06 11.82 11.70
N GLU A 263 -2.53 13.03 11.91
CA GLU A 263 -3.26 13.45 13.10
C GLU A 263 -4.76 13.13 13.04
N GLU A 264 -5.24 12.55 11.92
CA GLU A 264 -6.61 12.08 11.77
C GLU A 264 -6.88 10.84 12.67
N GLN A 265 -7.22 11.10 13.94
CA GLN A 265 -7.54 10.08 14.97
C GLN A 265 -8.99 9.59 14.89
N LEU A 266 -9.51 9.41 13.67
CA LEU A 266 -10.90 8.97 13.48
C LEU A 266 -10.97 7.45 13.38
N ALA A 267 -11.94 6.86 14.09
CA ALA A 267 -12.23 5.44 13.96
C ALA A 267 -12.74 5.10 12.54
N LEU A 268 -12.58 3.83 12.15
CA LEU A 268 -13.13 3.32 10.91
C LEU A 268 -14.66 3.54 10.87
N LYS A 269 -15.15 4.14 9.79
CA LYS A 269 -16.58 4.40 9.60
C LYS A 269 -17.21 3.40 8.63
N HIS A 270 -18.49 3.11 8.83
CA HIS A 270 -19.26 2.24 7.94
C HIS A 270 -19.25 2.73 6.49
N ALA A 271 -19.41 4.04 6.26
CA ALA A 271 -19.39 4.63 4.92
C ALA A 271 -18.07 4.36 4.17
N GLN A 272 -16.94 4.42 4.88
CA GLN A 272 -15.63 4.08 4.33
C GLN A 272 -15.54 2.59 3.97
N LEU A 273 -16.03 1.69 4.82
CA LEU A 273 -16.01 0.25 4.55
C LEU A 273 -16.89 -0.11 3.35
N ARG A 274 -18.09 0.49 3.29
CA ARG A 274 -19.01 0.32 2.18
C ARG A 274 -18.43 0.87 0.87
N ALA A 275 -17.78 2.04 0.91
CA ALA A 275 -17.07 2.58 -0.25
C ALA A 275 -15.96 1.63 -0.74
N SER A 276 -15.14 1.09 0.17
CA SER A 276 -14.11 0.12 -0.18
C SER A 276 -14.67 -1.15 -0.81
N GLU A 277 -15.74 -1.72 -0.23
CA GLU A 277 -16.41 -2.91 -0.77
C GLU A 277 -16.85 -2.68 -2.21
N VAL A 278 -17.66 -1.65 -2.47
CA VAL A 278 -18.21 -1.43 -3.82
C VAL A 278 -17.12 -1.06 -4.83
N LEU A 279 -16.01 -0.45 -4.39
CA LEU A 279 -14.87 -0.20 -5.28
C LEU A 279 -14.10 -1.48 -5.58
N LEU A 280 -13.91 -2.36 -4.60
CA LEU A 280 -13.27 -3.66 -4.79
C LEU A 280 -14.10 -4.57 -5.69
N GLU A 281 -15.43 -4.57 -5.55
CA GLU A 281 -16.35 -5.31 -6.43
C GLU A 281 -16.22 -4.95 -7.93
N HIS A 282 -15.85 -3.70 -8.23
CA HIS A 282 -15.68 -3.21 -9.61
C HIS A 282 -14.23 -3.25 -10.08
N ALA A 283 -13.31 -3.61 -9.20
CA ALA A 283 -11.90 -3.69 -9.53
C ALA A 283 -11.66 -4.94 -10.38
N TYR A 284 -10.90 -4.78 -11.45
CA TYR A 284 -10.47 -5.89 -12.27
C TYR A 284 -9.40 -6.70 -11.55
N THR A 285 -9.52 -8.02 -11.62
CA THR A 285 -8.61 -8.96 -10.95
C THR A 285 -8.15 -10.03 -11.92
N LYS A 286 -6.84 -10.23 -11.96
CA LYS A 286 -6.15 -11.29 -12.69
C LYS A 286 -5.45 -12.20 -11.69
N ALA A 287 -5.99 -13.38 -11.49
CA ALA A 287 -5.47 -14.38 -10.56
C ALA A 287 -5.55 -15.79 -11.17
N VAL A 288 -4.81 -16.71 -10.57
CA VAL A 288 -4.80 -18.12 -10.92
C VAL A 288 -5.18 -18.92 -9.68
N ALA A 289 -6.00 -19.96 -9.88
CA ALA A 289 -6.32 -20.92 -8.85
C ALA A 289 -5.06 -21.63 -8.36
N ARG A 290 -5.03 -21.95 -7.08
CA ARG A 290 -3.94 -22.68 -6.46
C ARG A 290 -4.06 -24.17 -6.81
N PRO A 291 -3.03 -24.80 -7.42
CA PRO A 291 -3.09 -26.20 -7.82
C PRO A 291 -3.42 -27.15 -6.65
N GLU A 292 -2.98 -26.80 -5.43
CA GLU A 292 -3.26 -27.58 -4.23
C GLU A 292 -4.76 -27.75 -3.89
N TRP A 293 -5.67 -26.96 -4.47
CA TRP A 293 -7.12 -27.08 -4.27
C TRP A 293 -7.85 -27.72 -5.47
N GLU A 294 -7.19 -27.86 -6.63
CA GLU A 294 -7.77 -28.57 -7.78
C GLU A 294 -7.77 -30.10 -7.61
N GLU A 295 -6.92 -30.62 -6.71
CA GLU A 295 -6.85 -32.04 -6.38
C GLU A 295 -7.98 -32.46 -5.41
N GLU A 296 -8.34 -31.61 -4.44
CA GLU A 296 -9.42 -31.89 -3.47
C GLU A 296 -10.81 -31.96 -4.14
N GLU A 297 -11.12 -31.08 -5.10
CA GLU A 297 -12.41 -31.12 -5.83
C GLU A 297 -12.57 -32.38 -6.69
N LYS A 298 -11.47 -32.97 -7.19
CA LYS A 298 -11.54 -34.22 -7.95
C LYS A 298 -11.75 -35.42 -7.03
N GLU A 299 -11.10 -35.44 -5.86
CA GLU A 299 -11.29 -36.53 -4.90
C GLU A 299 -12.73 -36.60 -4.36
N GLU A 300 -13.39 -35.46 -4.11
CA GLU A 300 -14.82 -35.43 -3.70
C GLU A 300 -15.80 -35.80 -4.83
N PHE A 301 -15.45 -35.55 -6.09
CA PHE A 301 -16.30 -35.93 -7.24
C PHE A 301 -16.22 -37.42 -7.60
N PHE A 302 -15.17 -38.11 -7.15
CA PHE A 302 -14.96 -39.54 -7.35
C PHE A 302 -15.24 -40.40 -6.11
N SER A 303 -15.73 -39.79 -5.01
CA SER A 303 -16.21 -40.46 -3.79
C SER A 303 -17.73 -40.51 -3.72
#